data_AF-A0A0M2SJK6-F1
#
_entry.id   AF-A0A0M2SJK6-F1
#
_cell.length_a   1.000
_cell.length_b   1.000
_cell.length_c   1.000
_cell.angle_alpha   90.00
_cell.angle_beta   90.00
_cell.angle_gamma   90.00
#
_symmetry.space_group_name_H-M   'P 1'
#
loop_
_entity.id
_entity.type
_entity.pdbx_description
1 polymer ?
#
loop_
_entity_poly.entity_id
_entity_poly.type
_entity_poly.pdbx_seq_one_letter_code
_entity_poly.pdbx_strand_id
1 'polypeptide(L)'
;MPASSRLFIITALVLILLYALVPLMLLADSSLAETLIMKNRPELSGSELQFAAVAVKIFTTAIHLLFMGLTAWLSIMAVRRRKWARIALTAVLSIATFGSFSSWMAGPALHPVIIATTIIHLVLIVLLWLPGHGGSFQDANGK
;
A
#
# COMPACT_ATOMS: atom_id res chain seq x y z
N MET A 1 5.40 -21.40 -13.89
CA MET A 1 5.48 -19.92 -13.82
C MET A 1 6.94 -19.49 -13.76
N PRO A 2 7.35 -18.43 -14.48
CA PRO A 2 8.69 -17.85 -14.33
C PRO A 2 9.00 -17.50 -12.87
N ALA A 3 10.26 -17.58 -12.46
CA ALA A 3 10.68 -17.22 -11.10
C ALA A 3 10.29 -15.78 -10.73
N SER A 4 10.40 -14.86 -11.70
CA SER A 4 9.98 -13.46 -11.56
C SER A 4 8.49 -13.33 -11.23
N SER A 5 7.62 -14.13 -11.87
CA SER A 5 6.17 -14.11 -11.59
C SER A 5 5.80 -14.64 -10.21
N ARG A 6 6.52 -15.66 -9.72
CA ARG A 6 6.33 -16.12 -8.34
C ARG A 6 6.77 -15.05 -7.34
N LEU A 7 7.93 -14.44 -7.56
CA LEU A 7 8.44 -13.38 -6.70
C LEU A 7 7.50 -12.16 -6.69
N PHE A 8 6.97 -11.75 -7.84
CA PHE A 8 5.98 -10.67 -7.93
C PHE A 8 4.74 -10.96 -7.10
N ILE A 9 4.17 -12.16 -7.22
CA ILE A 9 2.98 -12.55 -6.45
C ILE A 9 3.27 -12.55 -4.94
N ILE A 10 4.39 -13.15 -4.52
CA ILE A 10 4.78 -13.18 -3.10
C ILE A 10 4.94 -11.74 -2.58
N THR A 11 5.63 -10.90 -3.34
CA THR A 11 5.85 -9.49 -2.96
C THR A 11 4.54 -8.71 -2.89
N ALA A 12 3.60 -8.96 -3.81
CA ALA A 12 2.27 -8.35 -3.79
C ALA A 12 1.44 -8.79 -2.59
N LEU A 13 1.52 -10.08 -2.21
CA LEU A 13 0.86 -10.59 -1.01
C LEU A 13 1.46 -9.98 0.27
N VAL A 14 2.79 -9.88 0.35
CA VAL A 14 3.46 -9.18 1.46
C VAL A 14 3.00 -7.73 1.55
N LEU A 15 2.89 -7.03 0.43
CA LEU A 15 2.37 -5.66 0.43
C LEU A 15 0.93 -5.57 0.97
N ILE A 16 0.06 -6.48 0.55
CA ILE A 16 -1.33 -6.52 1.03
C ILE A 16 -1.37 -6.74 2.54
N LEU A 17 -0.51 -7.60 3.08
CA LEU A 17 -0.38 -7.79 4.53
C LEU A 17 0.16 -6.53 5.23
N LEU A 18 1.15 -5.86 4.65
CA LEU A 18 1.67 -4.60 5.18
C LEU A 18 0.59 -3.50 5.24
N TYR A 19 -0.28 -3.41 4.24
CA TYR A 19 -1.42 -2.49 4.28
C TYR A 19 -2.40 -2.78 5.41
N ALA A 20 -2.52 -4.02 5.87
CA ALA A 20 -3.40 -4.34 6.99
C ALA A 20 -2.82 -3.88 8.34
N LEU A 21 -1.49 -3.70 8.45
CA LEU A 21 -0.84 -3.43 9.74
C LEU A 21 -1.31 -2.13 10.39
N VAL A 22 -1.35 -1.01 9.67
CA VAL A 22 -1.74 0.28 10.27
C VAL A 22 -3.19 0.27 10.78
N PRO A 23 -4.20 -0.17 10.00
CA PRO A 23 -5.55 -0.35 10.51
C PRO A 23 -5.61 -1.28 11.73
N LEU A 24 -4.90 -2.42 11.69
CA LEU A 24 -4.87 -3.37 12.81
C LEU A 24 -4.25 -2.76 14.07
N MET A 25 -3.19 -1.96 13.94
CA MET A 25 -2.60 -1.23 15.07
C MET A 25 -3.61 -0.25 15.67
N LEU A 26 -4.34 0.51 14.85
CA LEU A 26 -5.34 1.47 15.31
C LEU A 26 -6.59 0.82 15.93
N LEU A 27 -6.91 -0.41 15.53
CA LEU A 27 -8.01 -1.19 16.09
C LEU A 27 -7.60 -1.92 17.38
N ALA A 28 -6.35 -2.38 17.47
CA ALA A 28 -5.82 -3.07 18.64
C ALA A 28 -5.47 -2.13 19.79
N ASP A 29 -4.98 -0.92 19.47
CA ASP A 29 -4.70 0.13 20.45
C ASP A 29 -5.65 1.32 20.23
N SER A 30 -6.67 1.40 21.08
CA SER A 30 -7.66 2.45 20.99
C SER A 30 -7.08 3.85 21.21
N SER A 31 -5.99 3.96 21.97
CA SER A 31 -5.32 5.21 22.37
C SER A 31 -4.29 5.71 21.36
N LEU A 32 -3.83 4.85 20.45
CA LEU A 32 -2.86 5.22 19.42
C LEU A 32 -3.40 6.33 18.51
N ALA A 33 -4.66 6.21 18.07
CA ALA A 33 -5.30 7.23 17.24
C ALA A 33 -5.35 8.59 17.94
N GLU A 34 -5.75 8.61 19.21
CA GLU A 34 -5.81 9.83 20.03
C GLU A 34 -4.42 10.45 20.20
N THR A 35 -3.41 9.64 20.49
CA THR A 35 -2.01 10.08 20.63
C THR A 35 -1.49 10.73 19.35
N LEU A 36 -1.75 10.12 18.19
CA LEU A 36 -1.33 10.65 16.88
C LEU A 36 -2.07 11.95 16.54
N ILE A 37 -3.35 12.06 16.91
CA ILE A 37 -4.15 13.27 16.72
C ILE A 37 -3.64 14.39 17.62
N MET A 38 -3.50 14.14 18.92
CA MET A 38 -3.06 15.14 19.91
C MET A 38 -1.67 15.70 19.62
N LYS A 39 -0.79 14.93 18.97
CA LYS A 39 0.51 15.43 18.50
C LYS A 39 0.37 16.60 17.51
N ASN A 40 -0.65 16.58 16.66
CA ASN A 40 -0.87 17.58 15.61
C ASN A 40 -2.00 18.57 15.96
N ARG A 41 -2.85 18.22 16.92
CA ARG A 41 -4.05 18.94 17.35
C ARG A 41 -4.23 18.84 18.88
N PRO A 42 -3.29 19.40 19.68
CA PRO A 42 -3.33 19.30 21.14
C PRO A 42 -4.53 20.02 21.78
N GLU A 43 -5.20 20.90 21.03
CA GLU A 43 -6.40 21.61 21.46
C GLU A 43 -7.65 20.72 21.57
N LEU A 44 -7.68 19.58 20.88
CA LEU A 44 -8.83 18.67 20.88
C LEU A 44 -8.91 17.91 22.21
N SER A 45 -10.10 17.85 22.80
CA SER A 45 -10.33 17.12 24.05
C SER A 45 -11.74 16.54 24.12
N GLY A 46 -11.98 15.66 25.10
CA GLY A 46 -13.30 15.09 25.38
C GLY A 46 -13.95 14.43 24.16
N SER A 47 -15.20 14.80 23.88
CA SER A 47 -15.99 14.21 22.79
C SER A 47 -15.45 14.50 21.39
N GLU A 48 -14.79 15.65 21.20
CA GLU A 48 -14.23 16.02 19.88
C GLU A 48 -13.05 15.12 19.54
N LEU A 49 -12.18 14.84 20.51
CA LEU A 49 -11.05 13.93 20.34
C LEU A 49 -11.53 12.50 20.06
N GLN A 50 -12.55 12.02 20.80
CA GLN A 50 -13.13 10.69 20.58
C GLN A 50 -13.73 10.56 19.17
N PHE A 51 -14.50 11.57 18.74
CA PHE A 51 -15.05 11.59 17.39
C PHE A 51 -13.95 11.57 16.32
N ALA A 52 -12.93 12.42 16.47
CA ALA A 52 -11.79 12.48 15.55
C ALA A 52 -11.04 11.14 15.49
N ALA A 53 -10.82 10.48 16.63
CA ALA A 53 -10.17 9.17 16.69
C ALA A 53 -10.97 8.09 15.95
N VAL A 54 -12.30 8.05 16.13
CA VAL A 54 -13.18 7.13 15.39
C VAL A 54 -13.15 7.43 13.89
N ALA A 55 -13.25 8.71 13.50
CA ALA A 55 -13.20 9.12 12.09
C ALA A 55 -11.87 8.71 11.43
N VAL A 56 -10.74 8.93 12.10
CA VAL A 56 -9.41 8.53 11.62
C VAL A 56 -9.32 7.01 11.47
N LYS A 57 -9.83 6.23 12.43
CA LYS A 57 -9.85 4.76 12.35
C LYS A 57 -10.63 4.28 11.13
N ILE A 58 -11.86 4.80 10.93
CA ILE A 58 -12.72 4.43 9.81
C ILE A 58 -12.07 4.82 8.47
N PHE A 59 -11.65 6.08 8.34
CA PHE A 59 -11.04 6.58 7.12
C PHE A 59 -9.77 5.82 6.76
N THR A 60 -8.86 5.64 7.72
CA THR A 60 -7.61 4.88 7.53
C THR A 60 -7.91 3.47 7.09
N THR A 61 -8.84 2.78 7.77
CA THR A 61 -9.23 1.40 7.42
C THR A 61 -9.79 1.33 6.00
N ALA A 62 -10.70 2.23 5.63
CA ALA A 62 -11.31 2.25 4.30
C ALA A 62 -10.27 2.45 3.19
N ILE A 63 -9.34 3.40 3.35
CA ILE A 63 -8.28 3.67 2.38
C ILE A 63 -7.34 2.46 2.23
N HIS A 64 -6.96 1.82 3.32
CA HIS A 64 -6.08 0.64 3.26
C HIS A 64 -6.79 -0.54 2.60
N LEU A 65 -8.07 -0.80 2.92
CA LEU A 65 -8.86 -1.84 2.26
C LEU A 65 -9.00 -1.59 0.75
N LEU A 66 -9.19 -0.33 0.35
CA LEU A 66 -9.20 0.05 -1.06
C LEU A 66 -7.87 -0.28 -1.74
N PHE A 67 -6.73 0.11 -1.16
CA PHE A 67 -5.42 -0.20 -1.71
C PHE A 67 -5.12 -1.70 -1.74
N MET A 68 -5.55 -2.46 -0.73
CA MET A 68 -5.45 -3.92 -0.71
C MET A 68 -6.24 -4.53 -1.88
N GLY A 69 -7.50 -4.13 -2.05
CA GLY A 69 -8.37 -4.61 -3.12
C GLY A 69 -7.84 -4.27 -4.51
N LEU A 70 -7.45 -3.02 -4.74
CA LEU A 70 -6.85 -2.58 -6.01
C LEU A 70 -5.55 -3.32 -6.30
N THR A 71 -4.67 -3.44 -5.31
CA THR A 71 -3.38 -4.13 -5.48
C THR A 71 -3.60 -5.61 -5.80
N ALA A 72 -4.50 -6.30 -5.10
CA ALA A 72 -4.83 -7.69 -5.36
C ALA A 72 -5.39 -7.86 -6.78
N TRP A 73 -6.42 -7.09 -7.13
CA TRP A 73 -7.08 -7.19 -8.43
C TRP A 73 -6.16 -6.85 -9.60
N LEU A 74 -5.43 -5.73 -9.52
CA LEU A 74 -4.52 -5.30 -10.57
C LEU A 74 -3.31 -6.23 -10.69
N SER A 75 -2.80 -6.80 -9.58
CA SER A 75 -1.74 -7.81 -9.62
C SER A 75 -2.20 -9.07 -10.35
N ILE A 76 -3.42 -9.56 -10.09
CA ILE A 76 -4.01 -10.68 -10.83
C ILE A 76 -4.10 -10.35 -12.33
N MET A 77 -4.59 -9.16 -12.68
CA MET A 77 -4.71 -8.75 -14.09
C MET A 77 -3.36 -8.55 -14.78
N ALA A 78 -2.35 -8.05 -14.06
CA ALA A 78 -0.99 -7.92 -14.55
C ALA A 78 -0.35 -9.29 -14.82
N VAL A 79 -0.54 -10.28 -13.93
CA VAL A 79 -0.11 -11.67 -14.14
C VAL A 79 -0.83 -12.31 -15.34
N ARG A 80 -2.11 -11.97 -15.56
CA ARG A 80 -2.88 -12.32 -16.77
C ARG A 80 -2.46 -11.53 -18.03
N ARG A 81 -1.31 -10.83 -17.98
CA ARG A 81 -0.70 -10.09 -19.10
C ARG A 81 -1.55 -8.95 -19.66
N ARG A 82 -2.46 -8.37 -18.88
CA ARG A 82 -3.20 -7.17 -19.29
C ARG A 82 -2.27 -5.95 -19.19
N LYS A 83 -1.88 -5.38 -20.35
CA LYS A 83 -0.95 -4.24 -20.42
C LYS A 83 -1.44 -3.03 -19.61
N TRP A 84 -2.73 -2.71 -19.69
CA TRP A 84 -3.33 -1.61 -18.93
C TRP A 84 -3.21 -1.80 -17.41
N ALA A 85 -3.25 -3.04 -16.92
CA ALA A 85 -3.16 -3.33 -15.49
C ALA A 85 -1.75 -3.06 -14.95
N ARG A 86 -0.70 -3.22 -15.77
CA ARG A 86 0.68 -2.86 -15.37
C ARG A 86 0.81 -1.34 -15.16
N ILE A 87 0.26 -0.56 -16.08
CA ILE A 87 0.27 0.90 -15.99
C ILE A 87 -0.55 1.36 -14.78
N ALA A 88 -1.78 0.84 -14.64
CA ALA A 88 -2.66 1.18 -13.53
C ALA A 88 -2.05 0.78 -12.17
N LEU A 89 -1.46 -0.41 -12.05
CA LEU A 89 -0.80 -0.83 -10.81
C LEU A 89 0.41 0.04 -10.50
N THR A 90 1.21 0.43 -11.50
CA THR A 90 2.31 1.38 -11.31
C THR A 90 1.79 2.71 -10.75
N ALA A 91 0.71 3.25 -11.33
CA ALA A 91 0.11 4.49 -10.85
C ALA A 91 -0.42 4.36 -9.41
N VAL A 92 -1.12 3.27 -9.09
CA VAL A 92 -1.62 2.99 -7.73
C VAL A 92 -0.47 2.89 -6.72
N LEU A 93 0.59 2.16 -7.05
CA LEU A 93 1.76 2.02 -6.18
C LEU A 93 2.46 3.37 -5.98
N SER A 94 2.63 4.17 -7.03
CA SER A 94 3.20 5.52 -6.92
C SER A 94 2.34 6.43 -6.03
N ILE A 95 1.02 6.46 -6.24
CA ILE A 95 0.10 7.24 -5.40
C ILE A 95 0.18 6.78 -3.95
N ALA A 96 0.21 5.47 -3.69
CA ALA A 96 0.34 4.92 -2.35
C ALA A 96 1.70 5.28 -1.71
N THR A 97 2.79 5.26 -2.48
CA THR A 97 4.11 5.71 -2.03
C THR A 97 4.07 7.18 -1.62
N PHE A 98 3.49 8.06 -2.43
CA PHE A 98 3.36 9.48 -2.05
C PHE A 98 2.42 9.68 -0.86
N GLY A 99 1.30 8.95 -0.80
CA GLY A 99 0.38 8.97 0.33
C GLY A 99 1.03 8.54 1.65
N SER A 100 2.04 7.66 1.59
CA SER A 100 2.77 7.21 2.78
C SER A 100 3.51 8.32 3.53
N PHE A 101 3.85 9.43 2.85
CA PHE A 101 4.43 10.62 3.51
C PHE A 101 3.45 11.31 4.45
N SER A 102 2.14 11.28 4.16
CA SER A 102 1.13 11.80 5.09
C SER A 102 1.13 10.98 6.39
N SER A 103 1.23 9.65 6.28
CA SER A 103 1.35 8.77 7.45
C SER A 103 2.67 8.97 8.20
N TRP A 104 3.75 9.33 7.49
CA TRP A 104 5.06 9.59 8.10
C TRP A 104 5.02 10.78 9.04
N MET A 105 4.28 11.83 8.66
CA MET A 105 4.10 13.03 9.45
C MET A 105 3.26 12.78 10.72
N ALA A 106 2.35 11.80 10.69
CA ALA A 106 1.49 11.50 11.84
C ALA A 106 2.28 11.09 13.10
N GLY A 107 3.34 10.28 12.95
CA GLY A 107 4.18 9.95 14.11
C GLY A 107 5.20 8.84 13.89
N PRO A 108 6.23 8.78 14.76
CA PRO A 108 7.33 7.81 14.65
C PRO A 108 6.88 6.36 14.83
N ALA A 109 5.76 6.13 15.52
CA ALA A 109 5.16 4.81 15.67
C ALA A 109 4.81 4.14 14.32
N LEU A 110 4.59 4.92 13.27
CA LEU A 110 4.24 4.41 11.93
C LEU A 110 5.45 4.25 11.00
N HIS A 111 6.61 4.83 11.35
CA HIS A 111 7.79 4.89 10.47
C HIS A 111 8.26 3.51 9.99
N PRO A 112 8.37 2.47 10.84
CA PRO A 112 8.84 1.16 10.38
C PRO A 112 7.93 0.54 9.31
N VAL A 113 6.61 0.64 9.50
CA VAL A 113 5.62 0.10 8.55
C VAL A 113 5.67 0.87 7.24
N ILE A 114 5.83 2.19 7.30
CA ILE A 114 5.93 3.06 6.12
C ILE A 114 7.19 2.72 5.31
N ILE A 115 8.36 2.64 5.95
CA ILE A 115 9.63 2.30 5.27
C ILE A 115 9.51 0.96 4.57
N ALA A 116 9.02 -0.06 5.28
CA ALA A 116 8.83 -1.39 4.71
C ALA A 116 7.87 -1.37 3.51
N THR A 117 6.74 -0.68 3.64
CA THR A 117 5.73 -0.55 2.58
C THR A 117 6.29 0.16 1.35
N THR A 118 7.02 1.27 1.52
CA THR A 118 7.64 2.02 0.42
C THR A 118 8.70 1.19 -0.31
N ILE A 119 9.55 0.46 0.42
CA ILE A 119 10.53 -0.44 -0.22
C ILE A 119 9.82 -1.48 -1.08
N ILE A 120 8.75 -2.09 -0.56
CA ILE A 120 7.97 -3.10 -1.28
C ILE A 120 7.24 -2.51 -2.50
N HIS A 121 6.73 -1.27 -2.42
CA HIS A 121 6.18 -0.56 -3.59
C HIS A 121 7.20 -0.48 -4.72
N LEU A 122 8.42 -0.01 -4.41
CA LEU A 122 9.48 0.16 -5.39
C LEU A 122 9.91 -1.18 -6.00
N VAL A 123 10.06 -2.22 -5.16
CA VAL A 123 10.38 -3.57 -5.63
C VAL A 123 9.29 -4.10 -6.57
N LEU A 124 8.00 -3.92 -6.24
CA LEU A 124 6.91 -4.33 -7.12
C LEU A 124 6.91 -3.59 -8.44
N ILE A 125 7.16 -2.28 -8.44
CA ILE A 125 7.28 -1.49 -9.68
C ILE A 125 8.40 -2.08 -10.54
N VAL A 126 9.59 -2.32 -9.98
CA VAL A 126 10.70 -2.94 -10.74
C VAL A 126 10.30 -4.32 -11.28
N LEU A 127 9.78 -5.20 -10.43
CA LEU A 127 9.37 -6.56 -10.84
C LEU A 127 8.30 -6.56 -11.93
N LEU A 128 7.35 -5.62 -11.86
CA LEU A 128 6.27 -5.45 -12.81
C LEU A 128 6.78 -5.12 -14.20
N TRP A 129 7.95 -4.48 -14.32
CA TRP A 129 8.56 -4.05 -15.59
C TRP A 129 9.72 -4.92 -16.07
N LEU A 130 10.18 -5.91 -15.29
CA LEU A 130 11.24 -6.83 -15.73
C LEU A 130 10.84 -7.69 -16.96
N PRO A 131 11.77 -7.93 -17.90
CA PRO A 131 11.56 -8.84 -19.03
C PRO A 131 11.35 -10.26 -18.50
N GLY A 132 10.28 -10.92 -18.95
CA GLY A 132 9.79 -12.19 -18.38
C GLY A 132 8.43 -12.08 -17.70
N HIS A 133 8.02 -10.87 -17.31
CA HIS A 133 6.62 -10.53 -17.06
C HIS A 133 5.96 -10.08 -18.37
N GLY A 134 5.55 -11.05 -19.20
CA GLY A 134 4.57 -10.80 -20.27
C GLY A 134 5.02 -10.92 -21.71
N GLY A 135 6.14 -11.57 -22.02
CA GLY A 135 6.57 -11.82 -23.41
C GLY A 135 8.09 -11.76 -23.51
N SER A 136 8.66 -12.58 -24.39
CA SER A 136 10.08 -12.47 -24.70
C SER A 136 10.30 -11.19 -25.52
N PHE A 137 11.49 -10.61 -25.44
CA PHE A 137 11.87 -9.49 -26.31
C PHE A 137 11.86 -9.88 -27.81
N GLN A 138 11.73 -11.17 -28.15
CA GLN A 138 11.63 -11.66 -29.53
C GLN A 138 10.26 -11.34 -30.17
N ASP A 139 9.19 -11.19 -29.39
CA ASP A 139 7.85 -10.89 -29.94
C ASP A 139 7.74 -9.44 -30.47
N ALA A 140 8.70 -8.56 -30.14
CA ALA A 140 8.75 -7.18 -30.62
C ALA A 140 9.47 -7.00 -31.96
N ASN A 141 10.17 -8.02 -32.45
CA ASN A 141 11.01 -7.94 -33.66
C ASN A 141 10.44 -8.66 -34.88
N GLY A 142 9.22 -9.22 -34.81
CA GLY A 142 8.49 -9.69 -35.98
C GLY A 142 9.30 -10.58 -36.95
N LYS A 143 10.14 -11.48 -36.41
CA LYS A 143 10.76 -12.56 -37.16
C LYS A 143 10.23 -13.89 -36.67
#